data_AF-A0A6J2JH03-F1
#
_entry.id   AF-A0A6J2JH03-F1
#
_cell.length_a   1.000
_cell.length_b   1.000
_cell.length_c   1.000
_cell.angle_alpha   90.00
_cell.angle_beta   90.00
_cell.angle_gamma   90.00
#
_symmetry.space_group_name_H-M   'P 1'
#
loop_
_entity.id
_entity.type
_entity.pdbx_description
1 polymer ?
#
loop_
_entity_poly.entity_id
_entity_poly.type
_entity_poly.pdbx_seq_one_letter_code
_entity_poly.pdbx_strand_id
1 'polypeptide(L)'
;MASSRLQVTARQLSKTFKKKGRFEIGIASELPPAYKKFWREWKVLKPAAVHFVPQEGKWKRDELTGETYPIQNIPIPLKFPAEINEGIWGGEAVVKGFQKRDDRRRRVPHYWVPVLKRTVVRSEVLNTHLSVTVTDRTISLINDHYGFDHYLLKTPACDLVSVLALKLKKQILTELMNGCPRHAYDPKKQMEIYEEYKTYLSSYTPEEIEWYGLTWYEALSKVAKLKEAANKPIPLKNVYRKNLVEKLKSAGIESKSSSADEISATTSWLSKMNPFGKKDEA
;
A
#
# COMPACT_ATOMS: atom_id res chain seq x y z
N MET A 1 -49.48 -1.78 35.38
CA MET A 1 -48.38 -2.43 34.62
C MET A 1 -48.33 -1.84 33.22
N ALA A 2 -47.83 -0.61 33.06
CA ALA A 2 -47.73 0.03 31.75
C ALA A 2 -46.38 -0.32 31.12
N SER A 3 -46.41 -1.11 30.04
CA SER A 3 -45.26 -1.52 29.26
C SER A 3 -44.64 -0.30 28.57
N SER A 4 -43.43 0.07 28.96
CA SER A 4 -42.63 1.10 28.32
C SER A 4 -42.12 0.59 26.97
N ARG A 5 -42.85 0.91 25.89
CA ARG A 5 -42.30 0.83 24.53
C ARG A 5 -41.17 1.85 24.40
N LEU A 6 -39.94 1.39 24.59
CA LEU A 6 -38.73 2.10 24.21
C LEU A 6 -38.78 2.37 22.70
N GLN A 7 -39.21 3.57 22.32
CA GLN A 7 -38.97 4.09 20.98
C GLN A 7 -37.47 4.41 20.86
N VAL A 8 -36.69 3.39 20.48
CA VAL A 8 -35.27 3.56 20.16
C VAL A 8 -35.19 4.46 18.93
N THR A 9 -34.79 5.71 19.14
CA THR A 9 -34.60 6.68 18.06
C THR A 9 -33.47 6.20 17.13
N ALA A 10 -33.54 6.51 15.84
CA ALA A 10 -32.53 6.11 14.84
C ALA A 10 -31.08 6.52 15.22
N ARG A 11 -30.92 7.54 16.07
CA ARG A 11 -29.62 7.98 16.64
C ARG A 11 -29.02 7.00 17.66
N GLN A 12 -29.82 6.15 18.30
CA GLN A 12 -29.33 5.08 19.18
C GLN A 12 -28.90 3.84 18.38
N LEU A 13 -29.57 3.54 17.26
CA LEU A 13 -29.18 2.47 16.33
C LEU A 13 -27.85 2.78 15.59
N SER A 14 -27.49 4.05 15.40
CA SER A 14 -26.22 4.43 14.77
C SER A 14 -25.00 4.24 15.67
N LYS A 15 -25.17 4.10 17.00
CA LYS A 15 -24.07 3.82 17.92
C LYS A 15 -23.71 2.32 17.98
N THR A 16 -24.65 1.44 17.64
CA THR A 16 -24.44 -0.02 17.68
C THR A 16 -23.90 -0.57 16.36
N PHE A 17 -24.20 0.06 15.21
CA PHE A 17 -23.73 -0.39 13.90
C PHE A 17 -22.59 0.48 13.35
N LYS A 18 -21.36 0.27 13.85
CA LYS A 18 -20.17 0.83 13.19
C LYS A 18 -19.96 0.07 11.88
N LYS A 19 -20.09 0.76 10.74
CA LYS A 19 -19.70 0.20 9.44
C LYS A 19 -18.24 -0.23 9.53
N LYS A 20 -17.96 -1.50 9.25
CA LYS A 20 -16.58 -2.02 9.24
C LYS A 20 -15.73 -1.20 8.27
N GLY A 21 -14.57 -0.78 8.74
CA GLY A 21 -13.62 -0.04 7.94
C GLY A 21 -13.02 -0.90 6.82
N ARG A 22 -12.41 -0.26 5.81
CA ARG A 22 -11.73 -0.96 4.70
C ARG A 22 -10.65 -1.95 5.20
N PHE A 23 -10.00 -1.62 6.31
CA PHE A 23 -8.97 -2.44 6.95
C PHE A 23 -9.52 -3.47 7.94
N GLU A 24 -10.82 -3.64 8.09
CA GLU A 24 -11.41 -4.61 9.03
C GLU A 24 -12.00 -5.84 8.33
N ILE A 25 -11.88 -5.89 6.99
CA ILE A 25 -12.57 -6.85 6.14
C ILE A 25 -11.54 -7.72 5.40
N GLY A 26 -11.71 -9.04 5.48
CA GLY A 26 -10.96 -10.02 4.68
C GLY A 26 -9.44 -9.92 4.87
N ILE A 27 -8.69 -10.07 3.78
CA ILE A 27 -7.23 -10.05 3.81
C ILE A 27 -6.63 -8.68 4.18
N ALA A 28 -7.42 -7.61 4.11
CA ALA A 28 -6.98 -6.26 4.46
C ALA A 28 -6.79 -6.05 5.96
N SER A 29 -7.41 -6.88 6.82
CA SER A 29 -7.20 -6.82 8.27
C SER A 29 -5.78 -7.16 8.67
N GLU A 30 -5.18 -8.08 7.93
CA GLU A 30 -3.84 -8.62 8.14
C GLU A 30 -2.74 -7.78 7.49
N LEU A 31 -3.08 -6.64 6.87
CA LEU A 31 -2.07 -5.70 6.40
C LEU A 31 -1.22 -5.19 7.58
N PRO A 32 0.12 -5.15 7.44
CA PRO A 32 1.02 -4.69 8.49
C PRO A 32 0.74 -3.26 8.96
N PRO A 33 1.07 -2.91 10.22
CA PRO A 33 0.92 -1.55 10.74
C PRO A 33 1.73 -0.54 9.91
N ALA A 34 2.89 -0.96 9.40
CA ALA A 34 3.73 -0.18 8.49
C ALA A 34 2.96 0.32 7.26
N TYR A 35 2.22 -0.56 6.56
CA TYR A 35 1.39 -0.17 5.43
C TYR A 35 0.22 0.73 5.84
N LYS A 36 -0.40 0.47 7.00
CA LYS A 36 -1.49 1.30 7.55
C LYS A 36 -1.01 2.71 7.91
N LYS A 37 0.26 2.90 8.29
CA LYS A 37 0.90 4.21 8.51
C LYS A 37 1.05 4.95 7.18
N PHE A 38 1.65 4.31 6.18
CA PHE A 38 1.78 4.86 4.82
C PHE A 38 0.42 5.24 4.21
N TRP A 39 -0.60 4.38 4.32
CA TRP A 39 -1.92 4.67 3.76
C TRP A 39 -2.58 5.90 4.40
N ARG A 40 -2.38 6.09 5.72
CA ARG A 40 -2.85 7.28 6.42
C ARG A 40 -2.16 8.54 5.91
N GLU A 41 -0.84 8.49 5.76
CA GLU A 41 -0.07 9.57 5.14
C GLU A 41 -0.56 9.88 3.71
N TRP A 42 -0.82 8.85 2.89
CA TRP A 42 -1.16 9.05 1.49
C TRP A 42 -2.61 9.51 1.24
N LYS A 43 -3.59 8.98 1.98
CA LYS A 43 -5.02 9.18 1.67
C LYS A 43 -5.82 9.92 2.74
N VAL A 44 -5.32 10.00 3.98
CA VAL A 44 -6.06 10.60 5.11
C VAL A 44 -5.49 11.96 5.47
N LEU A 45 -4.17 12.14 5.36
CA LEU A 45 -3.51 13.41 5.66
C LEU A 45 -3.98 14.51 4.70
N LYS A 46 -4.15 15.73 5.24
CA LYS A 46 -4.60 16.88 4.46
C LYS A 46 -3.44 17.36 3.57
N PRO A 47 -3.59 17.35 2.24
CA PRO A 47 -2.53 17.79 1.35
C PRO A 47 -2.31 19.31 1.43
N ALA A 48 -1.15 19.76 0.95
CA ALA A 48 -0.84 21.16 0.80
C ALA A 48 -1.84 21.88 -0.13
N ALA A 49 -2.10 23.16 0.14
CA ALA A 49 -2.98 23.97 -0.69
C ALA A 49 -2.27 24.34 -2.00
N VAL A 50 -2.80 23.85 -3.13
CA VAL A 50 -2.26 24.10 -4.48
C VAL A 50 -3.18 25.02 -5.28
N HIS A 51 -4.45 24.65 -5.40
CA HIS A 51 -5.42 25.34 -6.28
C HIS A 51 -6.20 26.45 -5.58
N PHE A 52 -5.92 26.72 -4.31
CA PHE A 52 -6.56 27.78 -3.53
C PHE A 52 -5.55 28.40 -2.56
N VAL A 53 -5.74 29.67 -2.25
CA VAL A 53 -4.94 30.39 -1.26
C VAL A 53 -5.58 30.19 0.11
N PRO A 54 -4.93 29.49 1.06
CA PRO A 54 -5.46 29.34 2.40
C PRO A 54 -5.41 30.68 3.13
N GLN A 55 -6.46 31.01 3.87
CA GLN A 55 -6.47 32.17 4.76
C GLN A 55 -5.81 31.80 6.09
N GLU A 56 -4.99 32.70 6.61
CA GLU A 56 -4.32 32.55 7.90
C GLU A 56 -5.24 32.90 9.07
N GLY A 57 -5.01 32.26 10.21
CA GLY A 57 -5.79 32.48 11.43
C GLY A 57 -7.04 31.61 11.54
N LYS A 58 -7.71 31.74 12.69
CA LYS A 58 -8.95 30.99 13.00
C LYS A 58 -10.21 31.82 12.80
N TRP A 59 -10.08 33.13 12.87
CA TRP A 59 -11.19 34.08 12.86
C TRP A 59 -10.85 35.23 11.93
N LYS A 60 -11.84 35.64 11.14
CA LYS A 60 -11.79 36.84 10.29
C LYS A 60 -12.88 37.77 10.76
N ARG A 61 -12.54 39.06 10.88
CA ARG A 61 -13.54 40.11 11.10
C ARG A 61 -14.01 40.61 9.75
N ASP A 62 -15.32 40.68 9.56
CA ASP A 62 -15.90 41.25 8.35
C ASP A 62 -15.76 42.77 8.37
N GLU A 63 -15.33 43.35 7.26
CA GLU A 63 -15.01 44.78 7.15
C GLU A 63 -16.27 45.64 7.16
N LEU A 64 -17.38 45.11 6.62
CA LEU A 64 -18.62 45.87 6.47
C LEU A 64 -19.50 45.79 7.73
N THR A 65 -19.64 44.60 8.30
CA THR A 65 -20.53 44.34 9.45
C THR A 65 -19.79 44.40 10.79
N GLY A 66 -18.47 44.24 10.79
CA GLY A 66 -17.66 44.19 12.01
C GLY A 66 -17.78 42.89 12.80
N GLU A 67 -18.58 41.93 12.34
CA GLU A 67 -18.79 40.62 12.98
C GLU A 67 -17.58 39.68 12.78
N THR A 68 -17.37 38.76 13.71
CA THR A 68 -16.26 37.80 13.69
C THR A 68 -16.74 36.42 13.24
N TYR A 69 -16.21 35.94 12.12
CA TYR A 69 -16.52 34.63 11.54
C TYR A 69 -15.32 33.69 11.60
N PRO A 70 -15.53 32.38 11.81
CA PRO A 70 -14.45 31.41 11.75
C PRO A 70 -13.97 31.20 10.31
N ILE A 71 -12.66 31.21 10.10
CA ILE A 71 -12.04 30.97 8.79
C ILE A 71 -12.11 29.47 8.46
N GLN A 72 -12.59 29.14 7.26
CA GLN A 72 -12.68 27.75 6.78
C GLN A 72 -11.89 27.57 5.48
N ASN A 73 -10.76 26.87 5.57
CA ASN A 73 -9.93 26.52 4.42
C ASN A 73 -10.41 25.19 3.80
N ILE A 74 -11.42 25.27 2.95
CA ILE A 74 -12.03 24.13 2.26
C ILE A 74 -11.29 23.88 0.93
N PRO A 75 -10.68 22.70 0.73
CA PRO A 75 -9.97 22.40 -0.51
C PRO A 75 -10.92 22.21 -1.69
N ILE A 76 -10.45 22.58 -2.88
CA ILE A 76 -11.18 22.40 -4.14
C ILE A 76 -11.18 20.91 -4.52
N PRO A 77 -12.32 20.33 -4.96
CA PRO A 77 -12.37 18.95 -5.40
C PRO A 77 -11.60 18.74 -6.71
N LEU A 78 -10.57 17.90 -6.66
CA LEU A 78 -9.69 17.61 -7.79
C LEU A 78 -10.13 16.34 -8.52
N LYS A 79 -9.86 16.31 -9.83
CA LYS A 79 -9.99 15.12 -10.67
C LYS A 79 -8.59 14.64 -11.05
N PHE A 80 -8.29 13.40 -10.68
CA PHE A 80 -7.02 12.75 -10.93
C PHE A 80 -7.18 11.79 -12.13
N PRO A 81 -6.67 12.16 -13.31
CA PRO A 81 -6.66 11.28 -14.48
C PRO A 81 -5.61 10.17 -14.29
N ALA A 82 -5.64 9.10 -15.08
CA ALA A 82 -4.76 7.94 -14.86
C ALA A 82 -3.27 8.28 -15.08
N GLU A 83 -3.03 9.19 -16.02
CA GLU A 83 -1.74 9.71 -16.48
C GLU A 83 -0.94 10.39 -15.35
N ILE A 84 -1.62 10.85 -14.28
CA ILE A 84 -0.93 11.41 -13.10
C ILE A 84 -0.04 10.37 -12.43
N ASN A 85 -0.36 9.08 -12.55
CA ASN A 85 0.42 8.00 -11.95
C ASN A 85 1.71 7.71 -12.72
N GLU A 86 1.80 8.16 -13.98
CA GLU A 86 2.97 8.03 -14.86
C GLU A 86 3.88 9.27 -14.81
N GLY A 87 3.36 10.42 -14.40
CA GLY A 87 4.09 11.67 -14.26
C GLY A 87 4.30 12.11 -12.82
N ILE A 88 4.88 13.29 -12.62
CA ILE A 88 5.06 13.94 -11.31
C ILE A 88 4.51 15.36 -11.41
N TRP A 89 3.31 15.59 -10.89
CA TRP A 89 2.58 16.86 -11.11
C TRP A 89 2.62 17.81 -9.90
N GLY A 90 3.33 17.46 -8.82
CA GLY A 90 3.56 18.37 -7.69
C GLY A 90 2.29 18.79 -6.95
N GLY A 91 1.30 17.89 -6.86
CA GLY A 91 -0.01 18.15 -6.25
C GLY A 91 -1.02 18.83 -7.17
N GLU A 92 -0.65 19.15 -8.41
CA GLU A 92 -1.60 19.63 -9.41
C GLU A 92 -2.49 18.50 -9.95
N ALA A 93 -3.68 18.88 -10.40
CA ALA A 93 -4.68 17.97 -10.95
C ALA A 93 -5.68 18.76 -11.78
N VAL A 94 -6.60 18.06 -12.44
CA VAL A 94 -7.64 18.70 -13.24
C VAL A 94 -8.73 19.25 -12.31
N VAL A 95 -9.03 20.54 -12.44
CA VAL A 95 -10.14 21.16 -11.72
C VAL A 95 -11.35 21.22 -12.65
N LYS A 96 -12.46 20.64 -12.22
CA LYS A 96 -13.75 20.72 -12.92
C LYS A 96 -14.64 21.74 -12.21
N GLY A 97 -15.10 22.76 -12.94
CA GLY A 97 -16.00 23.75 -12.36
C GLY A 97 -16.77 24.54 -13.42
N PHE A 98 -17.16 25.75 -13.05
CA PHE A 98 -17.85 26.67 -13.93
C PHE A 98 -17.08 27.99 -13.99
N GLN A 99 -16.91 28.51 -15.19
CA GLN A 99 -16.38 29.84 -15.40
C GLN A 99 -17.53 30.79 -15.71
N LYS A 100 -17.53 31.95 -15.06
CA LYS A 100 -18.43 33.06 -15.38
C LYS A 100 -17.57 34.26 -15.75
N ARG A 101 -17.61 34.66 -17.02
CA ARG A 101 -16.76 35.75 -17.54
C ARG A 101 -17.30 37.14 -17.18
N ASP A 102 -18.60 37.24 -16.93
CA ASP A 102 -19.33 38.48 -16.65
C ASP A 102 -20.53 38.14 -15.75
N ASP A 103 -20.79 38.97 -14.75
CA ASP A 103 -21.84 38.75 -13.76
C ASP A 103 -23.24 38.66 -14.34
N ARG A 104 -23.48 39.28 -15.51
CA ARG A 104 -24.78 39.21 -16.17
C ARG A 104 -24.91 38.00 -17.11
N ARG A 105 -23.80 37.34 -17.44
CA ARG A 105 -23.80 36.19 -18.36
C ARG A 105 -24.01 34.87 -17.63
N ARG A 106 -24.54 33.88 -18.36
CA ARG A 106 -24.67 32.51 -17.86
C ARG A 106 -23.28 31.89 -17.63
N ARG A 107 -23.16 31.09 -16.57
CA ARG A 107 -21.95 30.31 -16.29
C ARG A 107 -21.78 29.18 -17.31
N VAL A 108 -20.53 28.88 -17.68
CA VAL A 108 -20.17 27.83 -18.64
C VAL A 108 -19.30 26.78 -17.93
N PRO A 109 -19.55 25.47 -18.12
CA PRO A 109 -18.66 24.43 -17.59
C PRO A 109 -17.24 24.60 -18.14
N HIS A 110 -16.24 24.47 -17.27
CA HIS A 110 -14.83 24.58 -17.68
C HIS A 110 -13.95 23.58 -16.90
N TYR A 111 -12.89 23.16 -17.58
CA TYR A 111 -11.87 22.28 -17.03
C TYR A 111 -10.54 23.02 -17.06
N TRP A 112 -9.94 23.25 -15.89
CA TRP A 112 -8.58 23.75 -15.79
C TRP A 112 -7.65 22.56 -15.73
N VAL A 113 -6.86 22.37 -16.78
CA VAL A 113 -5.89 21.29 -16.92
C VAL A 113 -4.49 21.87 -16.71
N PRO A 114 -3.63 21.24 -15.89
CA PRO A 114 -2.26 21.73 -15.69
C PRO A 114 -1.44 21.62 -16.98
N VAL A 115 -0.44 22.50 -17.12
CA VAL A 115 0.48 22.46 -18.26
C VAL A 115 1.54 21.39 -18.00
N LEU A 116 1.54 20.35 -18.82
CA LEU A 116 2.46 19.23 -18.72
C LEU A 116 3.66 19.43 -19.65
N LYS A 117 4.87 19.19 -19.14
CA LYS A 117 6.13 19.25 -19.89
C LYS A 117 6.88 17.93 -19.72
N ARG A 118 7.49 17.44 -20.79
CA ARG A 118 8.43 16.32 -20.71
C ARG A 118 9.82 16.87 -20.43
N THR A 119 10.43 16.44 -19.34
CA THR A 119 11.78 16.85 -18.96
C THR A 119 12.59 15.64 -18.54
N VAL A 120 13.92 15.82 -18.46
CA VAL A 120 14.84 14.81 -17.94
C VAL A 120 15.31 15.27 -16.57
N VAL A 121 15.08 14.45 -15.56
CA VAL A 121 15.52 14.71 -14.19
C VAL A 121 16.56 13.68 -13.80
N ARG A 122 17.61 14.11 -13.07
CA ARG A 122 18.65 13.22 -12.57
C ARG A 122 18.38 12.87 -11.12
N SER A 123 18.46 11.58 -10.80
CA SER A 123 18.54 11.10 -9.42
C SER A 123 20.01 10.79 -9.11
N GLU A 124 20.52 11.33 -8.01
CA GLU A 124 21.88 11.18 -7.54
C GLU A 124 22.04 9.84 -6.85
N VAL A 125 21.13 9.49 -5.94
CA VAL A 125 21.14 8.21 -5.22
C VAL A 125 21.02 7.05 -6.20
N LEU A 126 20.14 7.17 -7.20
CA LEU A 126 19.97 6.14 -8.21
C LEU A 126 21.02 6.22 -9.34
N ASN A 127 21.81 7.29 -9.41
CA ASN A 127 22.77 7.56 -10.49
C ASN A 127 22.19 7.40 -11.91
N THR A 128 20.95 7.85 -12.12
CA THR A 128 20.24 7.67 -13.40
C THR A 128 19.47 8.92 -13.81
N HIS A 129 19.38 9.15 -15.11
CA HIS A 129 18.49 10.14 -15.72
C HIS A 129 17.13 9.51 -16.03
N LEU A 130 16.05 10.21 -15.69
CA LEU A 130 14.68 9.76 -15.86
C LEU A 130 13.95 10.77 -16.75
N SER A 131 13.37 10.30 -17.86
CA SER A 131 12.45 11.11 -18.65
C SER A 131 11.07 11.03 -18.01
N VAL A 132 10.59 12.17 -17.48
CA VAL A 132 9.33 12.26 -16.73
C VAL A 132 8.48 13.42 -17.22
N THR A 133 7.17 13.25 -17.14
CA THR A 133 6.21 14.31 -17.41
C THR A 133 5.95 15.08 -16.12
N VAL A 134 6.30 16.37 -16.11
CA VAL A 134 6.24 17.25 -14.95
C VAL A 134 5.41 18.51 -15.22
N THR A 135 5.04 19.21 -14.15
CA THR A 135 4.46 20.57 -14.21
C THR A 135 5.51 21.61 -13.84
N ASP A 136 5.28 22.87 -14.19
CA ASP A 136 6.19 23.97 -13.81
C ASP A 136 6.33 24.10 -12.30
N ARG A 137 5.24 23.89 -11.55
CA ARG A 137 5.29 23.82 -10.09
C ARG A 137 6.22 22.73 -9.60
N THR A 138 6.22 21.55 -10.22
CA THR A 138 7.11 20.45 -9.82
C THR A 138 8.57 20.83 -10.02
N ILE A 139 8.89 21.52 -11.11
CA ILE A 139 10.25 22.03 -11.37
C ILE A 139 10.65 23.05 -10.28
N SER A 140 9.76 23.98 -9.93
CA SER A 140 10.01 24.92 -8.81
C SER A 140 10.24 24.19 -7.49
N LEU A 141 9.41 23.20 -7.15
CA LEU A 141 9.57 22.41 -5.92
C LEU A 141 10.90 21.64 -5.89
N ILE A 142 11.32 21.07 -7.02
CA ILE A 142 12.63 20.41 -7.12
C ILE A 142 13.77 21.39 -6.82
N ASN A 143 13.68 22.62 -7.35
CA ASN A 143 14.66 23.66 -7.09
C ASN A 143 14.62 24.14 -5.62
N ASP A 144 13.42 24.35 -5.06
CA ASP A 144 13.22 24.76 -3.66
C ASP A 144 13.78 23.75 -2.66
N HIS A 145 13.76 22.46 -3.03
CA HIS A 145 14.32 21.38 -2.22
C HIS A 145 15.80 21.10 -2.49
N TYR A 146 16.44 21.84 -3.40
CA TYR A 146 17.84 21.70 -3.84
C TYR A 146 18.17 20.35 -4.44
N GLY A 147 17.23 19.71 -5.14
CA GLY A 147 17.49 18.43 -5.78
C GLY A 147 16.26 17.55 -5.90
N PHE A 148 16.27 16.66 -6.89
CA PHE A 148 15.15 15.77 -7.15
C PHE A 148 14.95 14.73 -6.05
N ASP A 149 16.04 14.12 -5.57
CA ASP A 149 15.96 13.11 -4.52
C ASP A 149 15.54 13.74 -3.19
N HIS A 150 16.02 14.96 -2.89
CA HIS A 150 15.53 15.74 -1.75
C HIS A 150 14.05 16.07 -1.85
N TYR A 151 13.57 16.48 -3.02
CA TYR A 151 12.14 16.71 -3.24
C TYR A 151 11.32 15.46 -2.93
N LEU A 152 11.68 14.30 -3.49
CA LEU A 152 10.95 13.05 -3.23
C LEU A 152 11.00 12.63 -1.76
N LEU A 153 12.16 12.75 -1.10
CA LEU A 153 12.34 12.30 0.28
C LEU A 153 11.65 13.22 1.30
N LYS A 154 11.73 14.55 1.12
CA LYS A 154 11.13 15.56 2.00
C LYS A 154 9.62 15.63 1.86
N THR A 155 9.08 15.44 0.65
CA THR A 155 7.64 15.58 0.42
C THR A 155 6.85 14.36 0.92
N PRO A 156 5.71 14.58 1.62
CA PRO A 156 4.86 13.49 2.09
C PRO A 156 4.09 12.84 0.94
N ALA A 157 3.64 11.60 1.17
CA ALA A 157 2.93 10.81 0.15
C ALA A 157 1.65 11.49 -0.38
N CYS A 158 0.93 12.23 0.47
CA CYS A 158 -0.29 12.95 0.07
C CYS A 158 -0.03 14.03 -0.99
N ASP A 159 1.13 14.69 -0.94
CA ASP A 159 1.45 15.82 -1.82
C ASP A 159 2.09 15.35 -3.12
N LEU A 160 2.80 14.22 -3.10
CA LEU A 160 3.32 13.59 -4.31
C LEU A 160 2.19 13.11 -5.24
N VAL A 161 1.15 12.50 -4.65
CA VAL A 161 -0.05 11.92 -5.33
C VAL A 161 0.26 10.75 -6.29
N SER A 162 1.27 10.89 -7.13
CA SER A 162 1.68 9.97 -8.20
C SER A 162 2.27 8.66 -7.67
N VAL A 163 1.81 7.54 -8.25
CA VAL A 163 2.36 6.21 -7.96
C VAL A 163 3.83 6.09 -8.41
N LEU A 164 4.21 6.67 -9.56
CA LEU A 164 5.60 6.67 -10.01
C LEU A 164 6.52 7.33 -8.96
N ALA A 165 6.14 8.52 -8.48
CA ALA A 165 6.92 9.24 -7.49
C ALA A 165 7.09 8.45 -6.17
N LEU A 166 6.01 7.80 -5.71
CA LEU A 166 6.05 6.96 -4.50
C LEU A 166 6.95 5.72 -4.68
N LYS A 167 6.93 5.10 -5.87
CA LYS A 167 7.79 3.97 -6.21
C LYS A 167 9.26 4.40 -6.29
N LEU A 168 9.56 5.55 -6.91
CA LEU A 168 10.91 6.13 -6.94
C LEU A 168 11.40 6.43 -5.52
N LYS A 169 10.57 7.05 -4.68
CA LYS A 169 10.90 7.31 -3.27
C LYS A 169 11.26 6.02 -2.52
N LYS A 170 10.46 4.96 -2.68
CA LYS A 170 10.79 3.64 -2.12
C LYS A 170 12.12 3.10 -2.65
N GLN A 171 12.36 3.20 -3.96
CA GLN A 171 13.63 2.73 -4.56
C GLN A 171 14.83 3.47 -3.97
N ILE A 172 14.75 4.80 -3.87
CA ILE A 172 15.79 5.64 -3.26
C ILE A 172 16.04 5.22 -1.80
N LEU A 173 14.98 5.07 -1.00
CA LEU A 173 15.10 4.63 0.41
C LEU A 173 15.73 3.23 0.54
N THR A 174 15.40 2.32 -0.38
CA THR A 174 15.97 0.96 -0.41
C THR A 174 17.45 0.99 -0.78
N GLU A 175 17.83 1.81 -1.76
CA GLU A 175 19.23 1.99 -2.17
C GLU A 175 20.07 2.64 -1.07
N LEU A 176 19.51 3.63 -0.35
CA LEU A 176 20.13 4.22 0.82
C LEU A 176 20.34 3.19 1.95
N MET A 177 19.34 2.35 2.23
CA MET A 177 19.45 1.29 3.24
C MET A 177 20.55 0.28 2.90
N ASN A 178 20.79 0.04 1.62
CA ASN A 178 21.85 -0.85 1.12
C ASN A 178 23.22 -0.15 1.00
N GLY A 179 23.33 1.14 1.36
CA GLY A 179 24.57 1.89 1.30
C GLY A 179 24.95 2.37 -0.10
N CYS A 180 23.99 2.67 -0.97
CA CYS A 180 24.20 3.24 -2.32
C CYS A 180 25.07 2.35 -3.24
N PRO A 181 24.71 1.08 -3.50
CA PRO A 181 25.53 0.16 -4.29
C PRO A 181 25.78 0.61 -5.74
N ARG A 182 24.94 1.50 -6.29
CA ARG A 182 25.12 2.07 -7.64
C ARG A 182 26.35 2.96 -7.79
N HIS A 183 26.92 3.43 -6.67
CA HIS A 183 28.16 4.22 -6.65
C HIS A 183 29.37 3.39 -6.24
N ALA A 184 29.29 2.05 -6.24
CA ALA A 184 30.40 1.17 -5.85
C ALA A 184 31.69 1.36 -6.67
N TYR A 185 31.61 1.98 -7.84
CA TYR A 185 32.78 2.31 -8.66
C TYR A 185 33.62 3.47 -8.09
N ASP A 186 33.02 4.37 -7.29
CA ASP A 186 33.66 5.55 -6.71
C ASP A 186 33.31 5.66 -5.22
N PRO A 187 34.14 5.08 -4.33
CA PRO A 187 33.83 4.98 -2.91
C PRO A 187 33.76 6.35 -2.20
N LYS A 188 34.47 7.37 -2.73
CA LYS A 188 34.42 8.73 -2.16
C LYS A 188 33.04 9.34 -2.37
N LYS A 189 32.56 9.33 -3.63
CA LYS A 189 31.21 9.82 -3.96
C LYS A 189 30.11 9.00 -3.29
N GLN A 190 30.30 7.69 -3.16
CA GLN A 190 29.36 6.83 -2.45
C GLN A 190 29.18 7.28 -1.00
N MET A 191 30.29 7.58 -0.30
CA MET A 191 30.23 8.11 1.07
C MET A 191 29.59 9.50 1.11
N GLU A 192 29.97 10.41 0.23
CA GLU A 192 29.41 11.78 0.16
C GLU A 192 27.88 11.75 0.02
N ILE A 193 27.37 11.01 -0.98
CA ILE A 193 25.94 10.87 -1.24
C ILE A 193 25.25 10.18 -0.06
N TYR A 194 25.83 9.10 0.47
CA TYR A 194 25.24 8.43 1.63
C TYR A 194 25.15 9.38 2.84
N GLU A 195 26.17 10.18 3.10
CA GLU A 195 26.19 11.13 4.21
C GLU A 195 25.17 12.26 4.07
N GLU A 196 24.93 12.73 2.85
CA GLU A 196 23.92 13.74 2.55
C GLU A 196 22.50 13.21 2.80
N TYR A 197 22.20 11.99 2.33
CA TYR A 197 20.85 11.44 2.31
C TYR A 197 20.52 10.50 3.49
N LYS A 198 21.49 10.08 4.32
CA LYS A 198 21.24 9.18 5.48
C LYS A 198 20.25 9.74 6.50
N THR A 199 20.11 11.07 6.57
CA THR A 199 19.20 11.76 7.49
C THR A 199 17.74 11.29 7.31
N TYR A 200 17.33 10.99 6.08
CA TYR A 200 15.98 10.54 5.77
C TYR A 200 15.68 9.13 6.26
N LEU A 201 16.69 8.25 6.42
CA LEU A 201 16.50 6.89 6.92
C LEU A 201 16.00 6.86 8.37
N SER A 202 16.34 7.87 9.18
CA SER A 202 15.90 7.95 10.58
C SER A 202 14.38 7.94 10.76
N SER A 203 13.63 8.38 9.73
CA SER A 203 12.17 8.48 9.77
C SER A 203 11.45 7.17 9.43
N TYR A 204 12.16 6.17 8.90
CA TYR A 204 11.57 4.94 8.37
C TYR A 204 12.23 3.70 8.94
N THR A 205 11.44 2.67 9.22
CA THR A 205 11.97 1.33 9.49
C THR A 205 12.14 0.53 8.18
N PRO A 206 12.99 -0.51 8.15
CA PRO A 206 13.13 -1.38 6.97
C PRO A 206 11.80 -1.96 6.49
N GLU A 207 10.93 -2.34 7.43
CA GLU A 207 9.57 -2.80 7.13
C GLU A 207 8.73 -1.68 6.50
N GLU A 208 8.79 -0.46 7.02
CA GLU A 208 8.05 0.68 6.44
C GLU A 208 8.46 0.97 5.01
N ILE A 209 9.77 0.92 4.71
CA ILE A 209 10.29 1.11 3.34
C ILE A 209 9.77 0.01 2.40
N GLU A 210 9.75 -1.25 2.86
CA GLU A 210 9.30 -2.37 2.04
C GLU A 210 7.82 -2.26 1.62
N TRP A 211 6.98 -1.68 2.48
CA TRP A 211 5.55 -1.46 2.24
C TRP A 211 5.21 -0.10 1.63
N TYR A 212 6.16 0.84 1.59
CA TYR A 212 5.97 2.18 1.04
C TYR A 212 5.63 2.14 -0.45
N GLY A 213 4.76 3.04 -0.92
CA GLY A 213 4.46 3.20 -2.34
C GLY A 213 3.71 2.04 -3.01
N LEU A 214 3.34 0.99 -2.26
CA LEU A 214 2.48 -0.08 -2.77
C LEU A 214 1.04 0.43 -2.90
N THR A 215 0.46 0.25 -4.07
CA THR A 215 -0.98 0.46 -4.27
C THR A 215 -1.78 -0.53 -3.44
N TRP A 216 -3.07 -0.26 -3.26
CA TRP A 216 -3.95 -1.14 -2.49
C TRP A 216 -3.90 -2.60 -2.98
N TYR A 217 -4.04 -2.80 -4.29
CA TYR A 217 -4.07 -4.14 -4.88
C TYR A 217 -2.71 -4.84 -4.80
N GLU A 218 -1.61 -4.11 -5.01
CA GLU A 218 -0.25 -4.65 -4.85
C GLU A 218 -0.01 -5.10 -3.39
N ALA A 219 -0.45 -4.29 -2.41
CA ALA A 219 -0.31 -4.63 -1.00
C ALA A 219 -1.12 -5.88 -0.63
N LEU A 220 -2.37 -5.98 -1.08
CA LEU A 220 -3.19 -7.19 -0.86
C LEU A 220 -2.59 -8.42 -1.56
N SER A 221 -2.12 -8.26 -2.80
CA SER A 221 -1.48 -9.34 -3.56
C SER A 221 -0.19 -9.82 -2.87
N LYS A 222 0.60 -8.90 -2.32
CA LYS A 222 1.79 -9.25 -1.53
C LYS A 222 1.42 -10.08 -0.30
N VAL A 223 0.42 -9.68 0.48
CA VAL A 223 -0.07 -10.47 1.63
C VAL A 223 -0.61 -11.83 1.19
N ALA A 224 -1.40 -11.88 0.12
CA ALA A 224 -1.95 -13.13 -0.41
C ALA A 224 -0.84 -14.13 -0.76
N LYS A 225 0.19 -13.69 -1.48
CA LYS A 225 1.35 -14.53 -1.83
C LYS A 225 2.11 -15.02 -0.61
N LEU A 226 2.30 -14.17 0.40
CA LEU A 226 2.95 -14.56 1.66
C LEU A 226 2.15 -15.66 2.38
N LYS A 227 0.83 -15.55 2.41
CA LYS A 227 -0.06 -16.56 2.99
C LYS A 227 -0.11 -17.84 2.19
N GLU A 228 -0.20 -17.75 0.87
CA GLU A 228 -0.16 -18.92 -0.01
C GLU A 228 1.17 -19.68 0.15
N ALA A 229 2.27 -18.95 0.31
CA ALA A 229 3.57 -19.54 0.58
C ALA A 229 3.67 -20.19 1.96
N ALA A 230 3.05 -19.59 2.99
CA ALA A 230 3.01 -20.14 4.35
C ALA A 230 2.05 -21.34 4.47
N ASN A 231 0.90 -21.28 3.80
CA ASN A 231 -0.18 -22.26 3.86
C ASN A 231 -0.22 -23.12 2.59
N LYS A 232 0.93 -23.65 2.16
CA LYS A 232 0.95 -24.62 1.06
C LYS A 232 0.13 -25.84 1.47
N PRO A 233 -0.88 -26.27 0.69
CA PRO A 233 -1.75 -27.36 1.07
C PRO A 233 -0.91 -28.64 1.20
N ILE A 234 -0.84 -29.17 2.42
CA ILE A 234 -0.18 -30.44 2.69
C ILE A 234 -1.15 -31.56 2.31
N PRO A 235 -0.73 -32.57 1.53
CA PRO A 235 -1.61 -33.70 1.20
C PRO A 235 -2.19 -34.36 2.46
N LEU A 236 -3.51 -34.52 2.51
CA LEU A 236 -4.23 -35.05 3.68
C LEU A 236 -3.74 -36.44 4.11
N LYS A 237 -3.24 -37.26 3.17
CA LYS A 237 -2.61 -38.56 3.46
C LYS A 237 -1.49 -38.44 4.51
N ASN A 238 -0.67 -37.39 4.41
CA ASN A 238 0.43 -37.17 5.35
C ASN A 238 -0.10 -36.77 6.73
N VAL A 239 -1.17 -35.98 6.78
CA VAL A 239 -1.85 -35.60 8.02
C VAL A 239 -2.49 -36.83 8.68
N TYR A 240 -3.26 -37.63 7.95
CA TYR A 240 -3.89 -38.83 8.49
C TYR A 240 -2.87 -39.89 8.93
N ARG A 241 -1.75 -40.04 8.22
CA ARG A 241 -0.65 -40.92 8.65
C ARG A 241 -0.08 -40.48 9.99
N LYS A 242 0.21 -39.17 10.17
CA LYS A 242 0.70 -38.64 11.45
C LYS A 242 -0.31 -38.89 12.57
N ASN A 243 -1.58 -38.57 12.34
CA ASN A 243 -2.66 -38.80 13.31
C ASN A 243 -2.81 -40.27 13.69
N LEU A 244 -2.65 -41.19 12.73
CA LEU A 244 -2.70 -42.64 12.99
C LEU A 244 -1.52 -43.08 13.87
N VAL A 245 -0.30 -42.64 13.55
CA VAL A 245 0.89 -42.94 14.36
C VAL A 245 0.74 -42.40 15.78
N GLU A 246 0.22 -41.18 15.95
CA GLU A 246 -0.08 -40.59 17.26
C GLU A 246 -1.10 -41.42 18.04
N LYS A 247 -2.17 -41.86 17.37
CA LYS A 247 -3.18 -42.75 17.98
C LYS A 247 -2.59 -44.09 18.42
N LEU A 248 -1.76 -44.73 17.60
CA LEU A 248 -1.11 -46.00 17.94
C LEU A 248 -0.15 -45.85 19.12
N LYS A 249 0.63 -44.75 19.16
CA LYS A 249 1.48 -44.40 20.31
C LYS A 249 0.65 -44.19 21.58
N SER A 250 -0.46 -43.47 21.49
CA SER A 250 -1.35 -43.22 22.63
C SER A 250 -2.07 -44.49 23.11
N ALA A 251 -2.30 -45.45 22.21
CA ALA A 251 -2.90 -46.75 22.53
C ALA A 251 -1.88 -47.73 23.16
N GLY A 252 -0.64 -47.30 23.42
CA GLY A 252 0.38 -48.14 24.06
C GLY A 252 0.89 -49.27 23.16
N ILE A 253 0.65 -49.20 21.85
CA ILE A 253 1.23 -50.14 20.88
C ILE A 253 2.65 -49.63 20.57
N GLU A 254 3.51 -49.64 21.59
CA GLU A 254 4.94 -49.68 21.34
C GLU A 254 5.24 -51.02 20.66
N SER A 255 6.09 -50.96 19.64
CA SER A 255 6.57 -52.12 18.90
C SER A 255 7.04 -53.20 19.86
N LYS A 256 6.20 -54.19 20.16
CA LYS A 256 6.70 -55.56 20.23
C LYS A 256 7.31 -55.80 18.87
N SER A 257 8.64 -55.85 18.83
CA SER A 257 9.41 -56.33 17.71
C SER A 257 9.05 -57.79 17.44
N SER A 258 7.86 -58.05 16.90
CA SER A 258 7.60 -59.27 16.15
C SER A 258 8.34 -59.09 14.83
N SER A 259 9.41 -59.86 14.70
CA SER A 259 10.25 -60.05 13.52
C SER A 259 9.50 -59.82 12.20
N ALA A 260 10.18 -59.18 11.26
CA ALA A 260 9.74 -58.94 9.89
C ALA A 260 9.45 -60.22 9.08
N ASP A 261 9.56 -61.41 9.67
CA ASP A 261 9.42 -62.70 9.01
C ASP A 261 7.96 -63.21 8.95
N GLU A 262 7.03 -62.73 9.77
CA GLU A 262 5.65 -63.25 9.76
C GLU A 262 4.69 -62.51 8.81
N ILE A 263 5.02 -61.29 8.36
CA ILE A 263 4.11 -60.50 7.51
C ILE A 263 4.12 -60.99 6.04
N SER A 264 5.15 -61.74 5.63
CA SER A 264 5.23 -62.32 4.28
C SER A 264 4.12 -63.36 4.01
N ALA A 265 3.64 -64.05 5.05
CA ALA A 265 2.71 -65.17 4.90
C ALA A 265 1.23 -64.78 4.69
N THR A 266 0.85 -63.50 4.86
CA THR A 266 -0.56 -63.07 4.79
C THR A 266 -0.94 -62.31 3.52
N THR A 267 -0.06 -62.23 2.52
CA THR A 267 -0.36 -61.66 1.19
C THR A 267 -1.16 -62.63 0.29
N SER A 268 -2.07 -63.42 0.86
CA SER A 268 -2.96 -64.33 0.12
C SER A 268 -4.11 -63.62 -0.60
N TRP A 269 -4.35 -62.33 -0.33
CA TRP A 269 -5.38 -61.56 -1.02
C TRP A 269 -4.89 -60.86 -2.29
N LEU A 270 -3.62 -60.43 -2.32
CA LEU A 270 -3.02 -59.73 -3.48
C LEU A 270 -2.75 -60.67 -4.67
N SER A 271 -2.48 -61.95 -4.42
CA SER A 271 -2.33 -62.97 -5.48
C SER A 271 -3.65 -63.31 -6.18
N LYS A 272 -4.80 -63.01 -5.55
CA LYS A 272 -6.14 -63.32 -6.06
C LYS A 272 -6.71 -62.26 -7.01
N MET A 273 -6.07 -61.09 -7.09
CA MET A 273 -6.42 -59.98 -7.98
C MET A 273 -5.30 -59.68 -8.99
N ASN A 274 -4.74 -60.71 -9.63
CA ASN A 274 -3.93 -60.50 -10.83
C ASN A 274 -4.78 -60.79 -12.09
N PRO A 275 -5.37 -59.76 -12.72
CA PRO A 275 -6.17 -59.92 -13.95
C PRO A 275 -5.32 -60.21 -15.20
N PHE A 276 -3.99 -60.31 -15.07
CA PHE A 276 -3.06 -60.62 -16.16
C PHE A 276 -2.22 -61.89 -15.91
N GLY A 277 -2.57 -62.68 -14.89
CA GLY A 277 -1.94 -63.99 -14.66
C GLY A 277 -2.41 -64.98 -15.74
N LYS A 278 -1.49 -65.53 -16.52
CA LYS A 278 -1.79 -66.61 -17.47
C LYS A 278 -2.45 -67.76 -16.71
N LYS A 279 -3.63 -68.18 -17.15
CA LYS A 279 -4.23 -69.46 -16.76
C LYS A 279 -3.46 -70.53 -17.49
N ASP A 280 -2.76 -71.39 -16.76
CA ASP A 280 -2.17 -72.60 -17.35
C ASP A 280 -3.30 -73.57 -17.70
N GLU A 281 -3.41 -73.90 -18.99
CA GLU A 281 -4.23 -75.00 -19.51
C GLU A 281 -3.43 -76.31 -19.40
N ALA A 282 -3.98 -77.27 -18.65
CA ALA A 282 -3.93 -78.73 -18.78
C ALA A 282 -4.00 -79.41 -17.40
#